data_AF-A0A4Q7MM09-F1
#
_entry.id   AF-A0A4Q7MM09-F1
#
_cell.length_a   1.000
_cell.length_b   1.000
_cell.length_c   1.000
_cell.angle_alpha   90.00
_cell.angle_beta   90.00
_cell.angle_gamma   90.00
#
_symmetry.space_group_name_H-M   'P 1'
#
loop_
_entity.id
_entity.type
_entity.pdbx_description
1 polymer ?
#
loop_
_entity_poly.entity_id
_entity_poly.type
_entity_poly.pdbx_seq_one_letter_code
_entity_poly.pdbx_strand_id
1 'polypeptide(L)'
;MKTLFQQWSLLILICLVFPFCNKDEKVVPVLEVDKPSIEATAEAGTASLDITSNVDWDFSGIPSWLTIEPSSGRGNATVEFSYPANAKAEQLTVTLILNAKGLSSSRVVFNQLGAAPSMLINKTEIEEKPEGQQDSVTITSNVPWKIVMPVDSWWITPGASTGKAGVTKLFFTIAPNNRIGAREAVIKLESTGPAVTPLLLKITQEQPEIVINSFTPNAKGGATIKIRGSGFSSMLSENSVSINGQDAVVTKAVPDELDVTVPVAAGTGKIAVTVGTKTGVSSTDFVYDLVWRVYTVPVIASENDLAAPAAVVIGNDGFLYVADKTDQQIKKISSTGAVTVLAGTGSQGFQDGPGNIAMFSDPTAMAIDGNNNLYVSDRNNKRIRKIEPNGNVSTLAGDGTTAIFNNPQGVTVDANGNVYVADYGNHRIRKITPAGVVTTIAGSGTAGSSDGTGVAASFNNPAAIEVTTDGMIYVAEPTARRIRKIDNTGKVTTLVNGLTNDPFTNPSDIASDAAGNIYVADQLRHSVYSLSPAGVATVIAGMVLPGHKDGEGVQAKFNLPVAIALGINGEFLVADQGNKMIRKLFKQ
;
A
#
# COMPACT_ATOMS: atom_id res chain seq x y z
N MET A 1 62.19 20.23 -54.95
CA MET A 1 62.52 19.74 -56.30
C MET A 1 63.96 20.17 -56.61
N LYS A 2 64.83 19.19 -56.91
CA LYS A 2 66.09 19.29 -57.71
C LYS A 2 67.20 20.29 -57.32
N THR A 3 68.39 19.71 -57.05
CA THR A 3 69.77 20.06 -57.54
C THR A 3 70.42 21.37 -57.02
N LEU A 4 71.76 21.58 -56.91
CA LEU A 4 72.97 21.14 -57.63
C LEU A 4 74.24 21.57 -56.79
N PHE A 5 75.32 20.75 -56.76
CA PHE A 5 76.77 21.08 -56.92
C PHE A 5 77.51 22.04 -55.93
N GLN A 6 78.81 21.96 -55.61
CA GLN A 6 79.97 21.07 -55.88
C GLN A 6 81.10 21.49 -54.88
N GLN A 7 81.92 20.55 -54.39
CA GLN A 7 83.09 20.79 -53.51
C GLN A 7 84.42 20.82 -54.30
N TRP A 8 85.33 21.71 -53.90
CA TRP A 8 86.77 21.80 -54.24
C TRP A 8 87.48 22.34 -52.98
N SER A 9 88.74 22.10 -52.62
CA SER A 9 89.80 21.12 -52.90
C SER A 9 90.89 21.40 -51.86
N LEU A 10 91.65 20.38 -51.49
CA LEU A 10 92.60 20.35 -50.37
C LEU A 10 94.06 20.58 -50.83
N LEU A 11 94.82 21.31 -50.00
CA LEU A 11 96.23 21.09 -49.60
C LEU A 11 97.46 21.52 -50.47
N ILE A 12 98.42 22.12 -49.74
CA ILE A 12 99.91 22.18 -49.87
C ILE A 12 100.52 23.16 -50.89
N LEU A 13 101.35 24.13 -50.42
CA LEU A 13 102.82 24.20 -50.63
C LEU A 13 103.47 25.47 -50.02
N ILE A 14 104.72 25.31 -49.56
CA ILE A 14 105.83 26.29 -49.36
C ILE A 14 105.98 27.00 -48.00
N CYS A 15 106.89 26.45 -47.19
CA CYS A 15 107.76 27.19 -46.28
C CYS A 15 109.03 27.65 -47.03
N LEU A 16 109.43 28.92 -46.87
CA LEU A 16 110.80 29.43 -46.79
C LEU A 16 110.73 30.97 -46.71
N VAL A 17 111.12 31.57 -45.58
CA VAL A 17 112.11 32.67 -45.40
C VAL A 17 112.07 33.13 -43.92
N PHE A 18 113.27 33.25 -43.32
CA PHE A 18 113.68 33.86 -42.03
C PHE A 18 114.03 32.93 -40.85
N PRO A 19 115.29 32.94 -40.37
CA PRO A 19 115.71 32.27 -39.15
C PRO A 19 115.87 33.27 -38.00
N PHE A 20 115.14 33.07 -36.89
CA PHE A 20 115.60 33.39 -35.53
C PHE A 20 114.83 32.49 -34.56
N CYS A 21 115.56 31.58 -33.92
CA CYS A 21 115.06 30.74 -32.84
C CYS A 21 115.21 31.50 -31.52
N ASN A 22 114.11 31.76 -30.80
CA ASN A 22 114.06 31.68 -29.33
C ASN A 22 112.64 31.84 -28.75
N LYS A 23 112.30 30.87 -27.88
CA LYS A 23 111.38 30.88 -26.74
C LYS A 23 109.87 30.95 -26.97
N ASP A 24 109.24 29.81 -26.64
CA ASP A 24 107.88 29.65 -26.13
C ASP A 24 106.76 30.31 -26.94
N GLU A 25 106.33 29.66 -28.03
CA GLU A 25 104.92 29.78 -28.45
C GLU A 25 104.06 29.26 -27.29
N LYS A 26 103.56 30.18 -26.47
CA LYS A 26 102.47 29.88 -25.53
C LYS A 26 101.32 29.30 -26.35
N VAL A 27 101.12 27.98 -26.26
CA VAL A 27 99.92 27.33 -26.76
C VAL A 27 98.74 28.07 -26.15
N VAL A 28 97.93 28.71 -26.98
CA VAL A 28 96.76 29.47 -26.53
C VAL A 28 95.80 28.47 -25.86
N PRO A 29 95.38 28.67 -24.59
CA PRO A 29 94.44 27.78 -23.94
C PRO A 29 93.11 27.75 -24.72
N VAL A 30 92.61 26.56 -25.00
CA VAL A 30 91.34 26.31 -25.71
C VAL A 30 90.45 25.43 -24.84
N LEU A 31 89.18 25.80 -24.75
CA LEU A 31 88.10 24.99 -24.18
C LEU A 31 86.83 25.29 -24.98
N GLU A 32 86.40 24.33 -25.79
CA GLU A 32 85.20 24.43 -26.61
C GLU A 32 84.34 23.18 -26.42
N VAL A 33 83.04 23.36 -26.58
CA VAL A 33 82.04 22.28 -26.58
C VAL A 33 81.36 22.26 -27.95
N ASP A 34 81.04 21.07 -28.47
CA ASP A 34 80.37 20.93 -29.77
C ASP A 34 78.96 21.55 -29.79
N LYS A 35 78.31 21.64 -28.63
CA LYS A 35 76.99 22.26 -28.45
C LYS A 35 76.83 22.90 -27.07
N PRO A 36 76.15 24.07 -26.97
CA PRO A 36 75.96 24.76 -25.71
C PRO A 36 74.79 24.20 -24.87
N SER A 37 73.96 23.31 -25.44
CA SER A 37 72.85 22.67 -24.73
C SER A 37 72.62 21.22 -25.16
N ILE A 38 72.02 20.45 -24.25
CA ILE A 38 71.56 19.08 -24.46
C ILE A 38 70.05 19.05 -24.23
N GLU A 39 69.32 18.48 -25.18
CA GLU A 39 67.88 18.25 -25.10
C GLU A 39 67.64 16.74 -24.92
N ALA A 40 67.07 16.36 -23.77
CA ALA A 40 66.78 14.99 -23.38
C ALA A 40 65.27 14.73 -23.32
N THR A 41 64.85 13.50 -23.61
CA THR A 41 63.46 13.09 -23.48
C THR A 41 63.07 12.95 -22.00
N ALA A 42 61.77 12.81 -21.74
CA ALA A 42 61.27 12.56 -20.38
C ALA A 42 61.61 11.16 -19.85
N GLU A 43 62.03 10.24 -20.72
CA GLU A 43 62.41 8.89 -20.33
C GLU A 43 63.84 8.87 -19.77
N ALA A 44 64.19 7.80 -19.05
CA ALA A 44 65.56 7.61 -18.59
C ALA A 44 66.46 7.32 -19.80
N GLY A 45 67.67 7.87 -19.80
CA GLY A 45 68.56 7.70 -20.94
C GLY A 45 69.94 8.28 -20.73
N THR A 46 70.69 8.30 -21.82
CA THR A 46 72.00 8.93 -21.91
C THR A 46 72.03 9.99 -23.01
N ALA A 47 72.91 10.97 -22.87
CA ALA A 47 73.24 11.96 -23.89
C ALA A 47 74.74 12.25 -23.82
N SER A 48 75.34 12.79 -24.88
CA SER A 48 76.78 13.09 -24.89
C SER A 48 77.09 14.47 -25.44
N LEU A 49 78.28 14.97 -25.12
CA LEU A 49 78.89 16.22 -25.59
C LEU A 49 80.37 15.98 -25.86
N ASP A 50 80.92 16.58 -26.90
CA ASP A 50 82.36 16.54 -27.16
C ASP A 50 83.03 17.82 -26.69
N ILE A 51 84.11 17.68 -25.91
CA ILE A 51 84.98 18.75 -25.45
C ILE A 51 86.25 18.74 -26.29
N THR A 52 86.58 19.90 -26.85
CA THR A 52 87.90 20.17 -27.44
C THR A 52 88.69 21.05 -26.48
N SER A 53 89.78 20.54 -25.92
CA SER A 53 90.61 21.29 -24.97
C SER A 53 92.08 20.90 -25.02
N ASN A 54 92.95 21.86 -24.71
CA ASN A 54 94.38 21.65 -24.46
C ASN A 54 94.79 21.95 -23.00
N VAL A 55 93.80 22.14 -22.12
CA VAL A 55 93.95 22.37 -20.68
C VAL A 55 93.11 21.38 -19.87
N ASP A 56 93.38 21.28 -18.56
CA ASP A 56 92.55 20.50 -17.65
C ASP A 56 91.21 21.21 -17.44
N TRP A 57 90.13 20.44 -17.41
CA TRP A 57 88.76 20.94 -17.26
C TRP A 57 87.94 20.09 -16.29
N ASP A 58 86.92 20.70 -15.70
CA ASP A 58 85.98 20.07 -14.77
C ASP A 58 84.57 20.64 -14.90
N PHE A 59 83.56 19.81 -14.65
CA PHE A 59 82.18 20.24 -14.49
C PHE A 59 81.85 20.52 -13.02
N SER A 60 81.15 21.62 -12.78
CA SER A 60 80.54 21.93 -11.50
C SER A 60 79.06 22.33 -11.65
N GLY A 61 78.31 22.29 -10.54
CA GLY A 61 76.85 22.52 -10.56
C GLY A 61 76.01 21.31 -10.97
N ILE A 62 76.58 20.10 -10.91
CA ILE A 62 75.90 18.84 -11.26
C ILE A 62 74.83 18.52 -10.20
N PRO A 63 73.53 18.44 -10.57
CA PRO A 63 72.47 18.10 -9.62
C PRO A 63 72.49 16.59 -9.33
N SER A 64 71.94 16.19 -8.18
CA SER A 64 71.97 14.80 -7.72
C SER A 64 71.26 13.77 -8.61
N TRP A 65 70.41 14.22 -9.55
CA TRP A 65 69.71 13.35 -10.49
C TRP A 65 70.45 13.15 -11.82
N LEU A 66 71.52 13.91 -12.09
CA LEU A 66 72.29 13.84 -13.33
C LEU A 66 73.69 13.32 -13.04
N THR A 67 74.10 12.26 -13.74
CA THR A 67 75.47 11.71 -13.64
C THR A 67 76.25 12.11 -14.88
N ILE A 68 77.51 12.53 -14.72
CA ILE A 68 78.39 12.96 -15.81
C ILE A 68 79.70 12.18 -15.75
N GLU A 69 80.09 11.53 -16.86
CA GLU A 69 81.33 10.75 -16.94
C GLU A 69 82.07 10.97 -18.28
N PRO A 70 83.37 11.35 -18.26
CA PRO A 70 84.12 11.81 -17.09
C PRO A 70 83.68 13.23 -16.66
N SER A 71 83.57 13.47 -15.35
CA SER A 71 83.21 14.78 -14.79
C SER A 71 84.37 15.80 -14.78
N SER A 72 85.59 15.34 -15.06
CA SER A 72 86.79 16.15 -15.26
C SER A 72 87.78 15.40 -16.16
N GLY A 73 88.68 16.12 -16.82
CA GLY A 73 89.60 15.49 -17.75
C GLY A 73 90.74 16.40 -18.19
N ARG A 74 91.64 15.83 -18.99
CA ARG A 74 92.77 16.51 -19.61
C ARG A 74 92.75 16.25 -21.11
N GLY A 75 92.69 17.31 -21.90
CA GLY A 75 92.59 17.19 -23.36
C GLY A 75 91.16 17.00 -23.86
N ASN A 76 91.01 16.61 -25.12
CA ASN A 76 89.70 16.33 -25.71
C ASN A 76 89.02 15.12 -25.05
N ALA A 77 87.71 15.16 -24.89
CA ALA A 77 86.93 14.02 -24.40
C ALA A 77 85.49 14.07 -24.89
N THR A 78 84.87 12.90 -25.02
CA THR A 78 83.42 12.77 -25.06
C THR A 78 82.92 12.59 -23.63
N VAL A 79 81.97 13.43 -23.23
CA VAL A 79 81.36 13.43 -21.91
C VAL A 79 79.95 12.89 -22.02
N GLU A 80 79.65 11.81 -21.28
CA GLU A 80 78.33 11.20 -21.22
C GLU A 80 77.54 11.68 -20.00
N PHE A 81 76.25 11.93 -20.22
CA PHE A 81 75.26 12.37 -19.25
C PHE A 81 74.24 11.25 -19.08
N SER A 82 74.11 10.68 -17.89
CA SER A 82 73.08 9.69 -17.56
C SER A 82 72.02 10.31 -16.65
N TYR A 83 70.74 10.13 -17.00
CA TYR A 83 69.62 10.75 -16.30
C TYR A 83 68.43 9.78 -16.15
N PRO A 84 67.70 9.80 -15.01
CA PRO A 84 66.49 9.02 -14.80
C PRO A 84 65.29 9.66 -15.53
N ALA A 85 64.18 8.95 -15.60
CA ALA A 85 62.95 9.49 -16.20
C ALA A 85 62.38 10.65 -15.37
N ASN A 86 61.97 11.72 -16.05
CA ASN A 86 61.26 12.84 -15.45
C ASN A 86 59.74 12.57 -15.43
N ALA A 87 59.23 12.06 -14.30
CA ALA A 87 57.81 11.75 -14.14
C ALA A 87 56.90 13.00 -14.02
N LYS A 88 57.47 14.20 -13.90
CA LYS A 88 56.72 15.46 -13.82
C LYS A 88 56.38 15.95 -15.22
N ALA A 89 55.27 16.69 -15.35
CA ALA A 89 54.92 17.33 -16.61
C ALA A 89 55.81 18.55 -16.95
N GLU A 90 56.55 19.07 -15.98
CA GLU A 90 57.45 20.22 -16.15
C GLU A 90 58.83 19.77 -16.62
N GLN A 91 59.44 20.56 -17.52
CA GLN A 91 60.82 20.36 -17.96
C GLN A 91 61.79 20.63 -16.81
N LEU A 92 62.81 19.78 -16.67
CA LEU A 92 63.95 20.03 -15.78
C LEU A 92 65.05 20.72 -16.57
N THR A 93 65.48 21.90 -16.12
CA THR A 93 66.60 22.64 -16.72
C THR A 93 67.69 22.85 -15.69
N VAL A 94 68.92 22.44 -16.01
CA VAL A 94 70.10 22.73 -15.21
C VAL A 94 71.18 23.40 -16.05
N THR A 95 71.84 24.40 -15.47
CA THR A 95 73.02 25.04 -16.07
C THR A 95 74.25 24.51 -15.38
N LEU A 96 75.05 23.74 -16.11
CA LEU A 96 76.33 23.21 -15.68
C LEU A 96 77.43 24.22 -16.01
N ILE A 97 78.44 24.28 -15.15
CA ILE A 97 79.60 25.17 -15.33
C ILE A 97 80.80 24.33 -15.72
N LEU A 98 81.34 24.57 -16.92
CA LEU A 98 82.56 23.94 -17.39
C LEU A 98 83.74 24.89 -17.10
N ASN A 99 84.63 24.47 -16.21
CA ASN A 99 85.77 25.26 -15.77
C ASN A 99 87.04 24.75 -16.46
N ALA A 100 87.96 25.67 -16.74
CA ALA A 100 89.31 25.34 -17.20
C ALA A 100 90.32 26.35 -16.65
N LYS A 101 91.51 25.87 -16.29
CA LYS A 101 92.54 26.71 -15.66
C LYS A 101 93.05 27.77 -16.64
N GLY A 102 92.84 29.04 -16.29
CA GLY A 102 93.30 30.19 -17.09
C GLY A 102 92.33 30.64 -18.19
N LEU A 103 91.11 30.10 -18.22
CA LEU A 103 90.02 30.49 -19.12
C LEU A 103 88.79 30.93 -18.32
N SER A 104 87.92 31.73 -18.94
CA SER A 104 86.59 32.01 -18.42
C SER A 104 85.73 30.76 -18.51
N SER A 105 84.99 30.42 -17.44
CA SER A 105 84.11 29.25 -17.44
C SER A 105 83.03 29.36 -18.51
N SER A 106 82.71 28.22 -19.14
CA SER A 106 81.61 28.08 -20.09
C SER A 106 80.36 27.52 -19.41
N ARG A 107 79.18 27.76 -20.00
CA ARG A 107 77.90 27.24 -19.50
C ARG A 107 77.35 26.19 -20.47
N VAL A 108 76.99 25.03 -19.95
CA VAL A 108 76.28 23.98 -20.69
C VAL A 108 74.90 23.80 -20.08
N VAL A 109 73.85 23.95 -20.88
CA VAL A 109 72.46 23.81 -20.40
C VAL A 109 71.96 22.41 -20.69
N PHE A 110 71.50 21.69 -19.67
CA PHE A 110 70.86 20.39 -19.83
C PHE A 110 69.36 20.54 -19.59
N ASN A 111 68.57 20.30 -20.64
CA ASN A 111 67.11 20.36 -20.64
C ASN A 111 66.55 18.95 -20.78
N GLN A 112 65.79 18.48 -19.79
CA GLN A 112 65.06 17.22 -19.85
C GLN A 112 63.56 17.48 -19.91
N LEU A 113 62.93 17.08 -21.00
CA LEU A 113 61.48 17.23 -21.19
C LEU A 113 60.68 16.59 -20.04
N GLY A 114 59.49 17.12 -19.76
CA GLY A 114 58.54 16.53 -18.82
C GLY A 114 57.76 15.38 -19.44
N ALA A 115 57.29 14.45 -18.62
CA ALA A 115 56.34 13.41 -19.03
C ALA A 115 55.05 14.04 -19.56
N ALA A 116 54.34 13.35 -20.46
CA ALA A 116 53.05 13.82 -20.96
C ALA A 116 52.09 14.12 -19.79
N PRO A 117 51.39 15.28 -19.80
CA PRO A 117 50.39 15.60 -18.80
C PRO A 117 49.32 14.50 -18.71
N SER A 118 49.08 14.01 -17.50
CA SER A 118 48.14 12.92 -17.23
C SER A 118 47.40 13.16 -15.92
N MET A 119 46.12 12.80 -15.93
CA MET A 119 45.24 12.84 -14.77
C MET A 119 44.23 11.70 -14.91
N LEU A 120 44.05 10.95 -13.83
CA LEU A 120 43.13 9.81 -13.75
C LEU A 120 42.37 9.85 -12.43
N ILE A 121 41.14 9.31 -12.45
CA ILE A 121 40.36 9.02 -11.24
C ILE A 121 40.05 7.52 -11.22
N ASN A 122 40.06 6.93 -10.03
CA ASN A 122 39.81 5.50 -9.85
C ASN A 122 38.34 5.09 -10.06
N LYS A 123 37.41 6.05 -9.97
CA LYS A 123 35.97 5.88 -10.17
C LYS A 123 35.40 7.12 -10.84
N THR A 124 34.46 6.93 -11.75
CA THR A 124 33.73 8.02 -12.43
C THR A 124 32.35 8.26 -11.84
N GLU A 125 31.89 7.41 -10.92
CA GLU A 125 30.55 7.47 -10.32
C GLU A 125 30.59 7.15 -8.82
N ILE A 126 29.70 7.81 -8.05
CA ILE A 126 29.38 7.54 -6.65
C ILE A 126 27.85 7.45 -6.54
N GLU A 127 27.36 6.37 -5.92
CA GLU A 127 25.94 6.17 -5.60
C GLU A 127 25.77 6.18 -4.08
N GLU A 128 24.91 7.06 -3.59
CA GLU A 128 24.69 7.25 -2.15
C GLU A 128 23.25 7.00 -1.72
N LYS A 129 23.13 6.53 -0.48
CA LYS A 129 21.85 6.37 0.19
C LYS A 129 21.28 7.73 0.64
N PRO A 130 19.96 7.81 0.91
CA PRO A 130 19.31 9.06 1.28
C PRO A 130 19.81 9.66 2.60
N GLU A 131 20.32 8.84 3.54
CA GLU A 131 20.76 9.31 4.87
C GLU A 131 22.01 10.20 4.79
N GLY A 132 22.77 10.13 3.70
CA GLY A 132 24.02 10.88 3.50
C GLY A 132 25.21 10.24 4.21
N GLN A 133 26.37 10.27 3.54
CA GLN A 133 27.61 9.71 4.05
C GLN A 133 28.82 10.48 3.46
N GLN A 134 30.01 10.18 3.97
CA GLN A 134 31.26 10.54 3.31
C GLN A 134 31.73 9.40 2.39
N ASP A 135 32.02 9.72 1.12
CA ASP A 135 32.70 8.81 0.18
C ASP A 135 33.93 9.50 -0.44
N SER A 136 34.70 8.80 -1.25
CA SER A 136 35.97 9.28 -1.79
C SER A 136 36.34 8.70 -3.15
N VAL A 137 37.09 9.51 -3.89
CA VAL A 137 37.82 9.08 -5.10
C VAL A 137 39.31 9.26 -4.88
N THR A 138 40.11 8.51 -5.64
CA THR A 138 41.56 8.67 -5.71
C THR A 138 41.92 9.29 -7.04
N ILE A 139 42.59 10.44 -7.00
CA ILE A 139 43.12 11.16 -8.15
C ILE A 139 44.60 10.83 -8.28
N THR A 140 45.03 10.37 -9.45
CA THR A 140 46.45 10.20 -9.79
C THR A 140 46.78 11.17 -10.91
N SER A 141 47.64 12.16 -10.63
CA SER A 141 47.94 13.25 -11.57
C SER A 141 49.41 13.63 -11.53
N ASN A 142 50.03 13.91 -12.69
CA ASN A 142 51.36 14.54 -12.74
C ASN A 142 51.29 16.06 -12.97
N VAL A 143 50.07 16.63 -13.00
CA VAL A 143 49.78 18.07 -13.07
C VAL A 143 48.95 18.52 -11.85
N PRO A 144 49.03 19.80 -11.44
CA PRO A 144 48.10 20.33 -10.44
C PRO A 144 46.67 20.40 -11.00
N TRP A 145 45.68 20.29 -10.13
CA TRP A 145 44.28 20.17 -10.50
C TRP A 145 43.36 21.02 -9.61
N LYS A 146 42.16 21.29 -10.11
CA LYS A 146 41.06 21.95 -9.41
C LYS A 146 39.74 21.23 -9.65
N ILE A 147 38.79 21.47 -8.75
CA ILE A 147 37.40 21.03 -8.88
C ILE A 147 36.53 22.19 -9.34
N VAL A 148 35.64 21.91 -10.27
CA VAL A 148 34.56 22.81 -10.67
C VAL A 148 33.23 22.16 -10.26
N MET A 149 32.57 22.79 -9.29
CA MET A 149 31.27 22.35 -8.77
C MET A 149 30.12 22.89 -9.64
N PRO A 150 29.09 22.10 -9.95
CA PRO A 150 27.92 22.60 -10.69
C PRO A 150 27.00 23.45 -9.79
N VAL A 151 26.16 24.29 -10.40
CA VAL A 151 25.35 25.32 -9.72
C VAL A 151 24.34 24.74 -8.70
N ASP A 152 23.99 23.45 -8.79
CA ASP A 152 23.03 22.75 -7.92
C ASP A 152 23.64 21.66 -7.02
N SER A 153 24.90 21.82 -6.62
CA SER A 153 25.65 20.84 -5.81
C SER A 153 25.83 21.24 -4.34
N TRP A 154 24.99 22.12 -3.79
CA TRP A 154 25.04 22.58 -2.38
C TRP A 154 24.99 21.44 -1.35
N TRP A 155 24.55 20.25 -1.74
CA TRP A 155 24.47 19.03 -0.93
C TRP A 155 25.75 18.19 -0.95
N ILE A 156 26.78 18.62 -1.67
CA ILE A 156 28.08 17.96 -1.78
C ILE A 156 29.16 18.95 -1.34
N THR A 157 29.96 18.57 -0.35
CA THR A 157 31.13 19.35 0.08
C THR A 157 32.41 18.57 -0.18
N PRO A 158 33.25 18.98 -1.15
CA PRO A 158 34.54 18.33 -1.37
C PRO A 158 35.52 18.69 -0.23
N GLY A 159 36.33 17.72 0.21
CA GLY A 159 37.35 17.91 1.25
C GLY A 159 38.52 18.81 0.82
N ALA A 160 38.66 19.08 -0.48
CA ALA A 160 39.60 20.04 -1.06
C ALA A 160 39.05 20.55 -2.41
N SER A 161 39.34 21.80 -2.78
CA SER A 161 38.96 22.40 -4.07
C SER A 161 40.08 22.37 -5.12
N THR A 162 41.31 22.12 -4.69
CA THR A 162 42.51 22.03 -5.53
C THR A 162 43.47 20.97 -4.99
N GLY A 163 44.41 20.52 -5.82
CA GLY A 163 45.49 19.66 -5.40
C GLY A 163 46.73 19.74 -6.29
N LYS A 164 47.85 19.26 -5.75
CA LYS A 164 49.13 19.20 -6.45
C LYS A 164 49.25 17.90 -7.25
N ALA A 165 50.28 17.83 -8.10
CA ALA A 165 50.72 16.57 -8.71
C ALA A 165 51.05 15.53 -7.63
N GLY A 166 50.65 14.28 -7.86
CA GLY A 166 50.77 13.15 -6.96
C GLY A 166 49.49 12.30 -6.95
N VAL A 167 49.39 11.47 -5.92
CA VAL A 167 48.19 10.67 -5.61
C VAL A 167 47.44 11.33 -4.46
N THR A 168 46.19 11.72 -4.69
CA THR A 168 45.34 12.36 -3.67
C THR A 168 44.06 11.57 -3.48
N LYS A 169 43.74 11.20 -2.23
CA LYS A 169 42.41 10.71 -1.87
C LYS A 169 41.52 11.91 -1.52
N LEU A 170 40.53 12.16 -2.36
CA LEU A 170 39.59 13.27 -2.22
C LEU A 170 38.27 12.74 -1.63
N PHE A 171 37.89 13.26 -0.47
CA PHE A 171 36.62 12.95 0.18
C PHE A 171 35.52 13.92 -0.25
N PHE A 172 34.27 13.44 -0.29
CA PHE A 172 33.07 14.23 -0.46
C PHE A 172 32.14 13.97 0.72
N THR A 173 31.73 15.02 1.41
CA THR A 173 30.67 14.94 2.41
C THR A 173 29.34 15.19 1.71
N ILE A 174 28.45 14.20 1.73
CA ILE A 174 27.16 14.22 1.04
C ILE A 174 26.05 14.37 2.08
N ALA A 175 25.29 15.45 1.99
CA ALA A 175 24.18 15.73 2.92
C ALA A 175 23.02 14.75 2.73
N PRO A 176 22.15 14.54 3.75
CA PRO A 176 20.93 13.75 3.59
C PRO A 176 20.03 14.31 2.47
N ASN A 177 19.38 13.43 1.71
CA ASN A 177 18.38 13.79 0.72
C ASN A 177 16.97 13.72 1.32
N ASN A 178 16.38 14.87 1.65
CA ASN A 178 15.00 14.95 2.13
C ASN A 178 14.01 15.33 1.02
N ARG A 179 14.39 15.19 -0.25
CA ARG A 179 13.55 15.53 -1.41
C ARG A 179 12.76 14.30 -1.86
N ILE A 180 11.66 14.55 -2.56
CA ILE A 180 10.74 13.55 -3.13
C ILE A 180 11.31 12.78 -4.33
N GLY A 181 12.59 12.93 -4.64
CA GLY A 181 13.23 12.30 -5.80
C GLY A 181 14.73 12.16 -5.59
N ALA A 182 15.32 11.26 -6.39
CA ALA A 182 16.77 11.15 -6.48
C ALA A 182 17.37 12.47 -7.01
N ARG A 183 18.62 12.73 -6.65
CA ARG A 183 19.35 13.92 -7.11
C ARG A 183 20.73 13.53 -7.63
N GLU A 184 21.25 14.36 -8.53
CA GLU A 184 22.50 14.08 -9.23
C GLU A 184 23.32 15.37 -9.39
N ALA A 185 24.65 15.24 -9.35
CA ALA A 185 25.58 16.28 -9.74
C ALA A 185 26.76 15.68 -10.51
N VAL A 186 27.19 16.36 -11.58
CA VAL A 186 28.40 16.00 -12.32
C VAL A 186 29.50 17.02 -11.97
N ILE A 187 30.48 16.55 -11.20
CA ILE A 187 31.63 17.32 -10.77
C ILE A 187 32.72 17.20 -11.83
N LYS A 188 33.35 18.33 -12.18
CA LYS A 188 34.42 18.35 -13.18
C LYS A 188 35.78 18.55 -12.49
N LEU A 189 36.74 17.70 -12.82
CA LEU A 189 38.15 17.85 -12.44
C LEU A 189 38.95 18.36 -13.64
N GLU A 190 39.68 19.45 -13.45
CA GLU A 190 40.47 20.11 -14.50
C GLU A 190 41.92 20.31 -14.05
N SER A 191 42.88 20.25 -14.97
CA SER A 191 44.24 20.71 -14.70
C SER A 191 44.27 22.23 -14.51
N THR A 192 45.08 22.70 -13.57
CA THR A 192 45.47 24.11 -13.45
C THR A 192 46.84 24.41 -14.08
N GLY A 193 47.55 23.37 -14.50
CA GLY A 193 48.81 23.43 -15.24
C GLY A 193 48.64 23.01 -16.71
N PRO A 194 49.62 22.27 -17.28
CA PRO A 194 49.53 21.74 -18.64
C PRO A 194 48.20 21.03 -18.91
N ALA A 195 47.64 21.26 -20.10
CA ALA A 195 46.28 20.82 -20.42
C ALA A 195 46.13 19.30 -20.45
N VAL A 196 45.10 18.80 -19.76
CA VAL A 196 44.60 17.43 -19.84
C VAL A 196 43.09 17.46 -20.12
N THR A 197 42.55 16.41 -20.73
CA THR A 197 41.10 16.26 -20.88
C THR A 197 40.45 16.25 -19.49
N PRO A 198 39.46 17.12 -19.21
CA PRO A 198 38.79 17.12 -17.92
C PRO A 198 38.11 15.79 -17.61
N LEU A 199 38.16 15.38 -16.35
CA LEU A 199 37.48 14.19 -15.87
C LEU A 199 36.14 14.58 -15.26
N LEU A 200 35.15 13.71 -15.42
CA LEU A 200 33.81 13.88 -14.86
C LEU A 200 33.59 12.84 -13.78
N LEU A 201 33.10 13.29 -12.63
CA LEU A 201 32.65 12.45 -11.53
C LEU A 201 31.15 12.69 -11.32
N LYS A 202 30.34 11.67 -11.60
CA LYS A 202 28.91 11.69 -11.34
C LYS A 202 28.63 11.26 -9.90
N ILE A 203 27.87 12.04 -9.16
CA ILE A 203 27.40 11.68 -7.82
C ILE A 203 25.88 11.64 -7.85
N THR A 204 25.30 10.48 -7.59
CA THR A 204 23.85 10.27 -7.53
C THR A 204 23.46 9.88 -6.10
N GLN A 205 22.34 10.42 -5.62
CA GLN A 205 21.79 10.08 -4.31
C GLN A 205 20.32 9.72 -4.42
N GLU A 206 19.94 8.59 -3.82
CA GLU A 206 18.58 8.07 -3.87
C GLU A 206 17.56 8.94 -3.12
N GLN A 207 16.27 8.76 -3.43
CA GLN A 207 15.14 9.27 -2.67
C GLN A 207 14.96 8.48 -1.35
N PRO A 208 14.55 9.11 -0.23
CA PRO A 208 14.14 8.40 0.98
C PRO A 208 13.10 7.30 0.74
N GLU A 209 13.25 6.18 1.44
CA GLU A 209 12.20 5.17 1.51
C GLU A 209 10.96 5.70 2.22
N ILE A 210 9.79 5.22 1.77
CA ILE A 210 8.52 5.55 2.41
C ILE A 210 8.24 4.50 3.48
N VAL A 211 8.17 4.93 4.73
CA VAL A 211 7.92 4.03 5.86
C VAL A 211 6.62 4.41 6.52
N ILE A 212 5.72 3.44 6.70
CA ILE A 212 4.47 3.61 7.46
C ILE A 212 4.66 2.94 8.82
N ASN A 213 4.74 3.75 9.88
CA ASN A 213 4.95 3.27 11.24
C ASN A 213 3.63 2.88 11.92
N SER A 214 2.58 3.68 11.71
CA SER A 214 1.27 3.44 12.31
C SER A 214 0.17 4.20 11.57
N PHE A 215 -1.07 3.77 11.75
CA PHE A 215 -2.24 4.50 11.30
C PHE A 215 -3.38 4.33 12.31
N THR A 216 -4.22 5.35 12.47
CA THR A 216 -5.33 5.33 13.44
C THR A 216 -6.38 6.41 13.12
N PRO A 217 -7.66 6.20 13.46
CA PRO A 217 -8.27 4.95 13.93
C PRO A 217 -8.56 4.00 12.75
N ASN A 218 -9.05 2.79 13.06
CA ASN A 218 -9.92 2.07 12.13
C ASN A 218 -11.17 2.91 11.90
N ALA A 219 -11.72 2.91 10.68
CA ALA A 219 -12.80 3.82 10.36
C ALA A 219 -13.65 3.38 9.17
N LYS A 220 -14.83 3.99 9.06
CA LYS A 220 -15.72 3.86 7.91
C LYS A 220 -15.32 4.78 6.75
N GLY A 221 -15.87 4.53 5.58
CA GLY A 221 -15.78 5.42 4.44
C GLY A 221 -16.20 6.87 4.75
N GLY A 222 -15.41 7.82 4.26
CA GLY A 222 -15.58 9.26 4.47
C GLY A 222 -15.01 9.79 5.78
N ALA A 223 -14.59 8.93 6.71
CA ALA A 223 -13.89 9.35 7.92
C ALA A 223 -12.43 9.70 7.62
N THR A 224 -11.82 10.55 8.45
CA THR A 224 -10.40 10.88 8.37
C THR A 224 -9.58 9.97 9.29
N ILE A 225 -8.49 9.42 8.77
CA ILE A 225 -7.47 8.69 9.53
C ILE A 225 -6.13 9.43 9.47
N LYS A 226 -5.28 9.16 10.45
CA LYS A 226 -3.89 9.64 10.48
C LYS A 226 -2.95 8.50 10.10
N ILE A 227 -2.02 8.77 9.19
CA ILE A 227 -0.92 7.86 8.84
C ILE A 227 0.37 8.52 9.32
N ARG A 228 1.14 7.84 10.18
CA ARG A 228 2.44 8.32 10.69
C ARG A 228 3.57 7.50 10.11
N GLY A 229 4.66 8.16 9.75
CA GLY A 229 5.72 7.54 8.97
C GLY A 229 6.90 8.46 8.69
N SER A 230 7.63 8.17 7.62
CA SER A 230 8.71 9.00 7.11
C SER A 230 8.77 8.93 5.58
N GLY A 231 9.39 9.92 4.96
CA GLY A 231 9.53 10.02 3.50
C GLY A 231 8.34 10.69 2.82
N PHE A 232 7.37 11.21 3.58
CA PHE A 232 6.22 11.92 3.02
C PHE A 232 6.61 13.32 2.52
N SER A 233 5.88 13.82 1.53
CA SER A 233 6.01 15.21 1.09
C SER A 233 5.17 16.14 1.97
N SER A 234 5.63 17.38 2.16
CA SER A 234 4.80 18.44 2.76
C SER A 234 3.72 18.98 1.80
N MET A 235 3.76 18.62 0.51
CA MET A 235 2.75 19.03 -0.48
C MET A 235 1.71 17.93 -0.68
N LEU A 236 0.43 18.28 -0.56
CA LEU A 236 -0.68 17.32 -0.68
C LEU A 236 -0.64 16.57 -2.01
N SER A 237 -0.41 17.27 -3.12
CA SER A 237 -0.46 16.72 -4.48
C SER A 237 0.68 15.74 -4.80
N GLU A 238 1.71 15.65 -3.96
CA GLU A 238 2.84 14.75 -4.17
C GLU A 238 2.70 13.42 -3.40
N ASN A 239 1.72 13.34 -2.50
CA ASN A 239 1.43 12.11 -1.75
C ASN A 239 0.21 11.43 -2.38
N SER A 240 0.43 10.28 -3.01
CA SER A 240 -0.66 9.41 -3.44
C SER A 240 -0.87 8.31 -2.39
N VAL A 241 -2.10 8.15 -1.90
CA VAL A 241 -2.44 7.16 -0.87
C VAL A 241 -3.55 6.27 -1.37
N SER A 242 -3.43 4.96 -1.17
CA SER A 242 -4.53 4.01 -1.36
C SER A 242 -4.75 3.14 -0.12
N ILE A 243 -6.00 2.76 0.10
CA ILE A 243 -6.42 1.83 1.16
C ILE A 243 -7.08 0.65 0.46
N ASN A 244 -6.48 -0.54 0.62
CA ASN A 244 -6.89 -1.76 -0.06
C ASN A 244 -7.04 -1.57 -1.59
N GLY A 245 -6.10 -0.83 -2.18
CA GLY A 245 -6.09 -0.50 -3.61
C GLY A 245 -7.09 0.57 -4.05
N GLN A 246 -7.89 1.15 -3.14
CA GLN A 246 -8.78 2.27 -3.46
C GLN A 246 -8.11 3.59 -3.12
N ASP A 247 -8.13 4.53 -4.07
CA ASP A 247 -7.50 5.85 -3.93
C ASP A 247 -8.15 6.67 -2.82
N ALA A 248 -7.33 7.11 -1.87
CA ALA A 248 -7.72 7.88 -0.71
C ALA A 248 -7.24 9.33 -0.83
N VAL A 249 -8.02 10.26 -0.28
CA VAL A 249 -7.76 11.69 -0.44
C VAL A 249 -6.90 12.20 0.71
N VAL A 250 -5.71 12.72 0.40
CA VAL A 250 -4.84 13.39 1.37
C VAL A 250 -5.35 14.82 1.64
N THR A 251 -5.64 15.11 2.89
CA THR A 251 -6.22 16.39 3.34
C THR A 251 -5.24 17.24 4.15
N LYS A 252 -4.20 16.62 4.72
CA LYS A 252 -3.07 17.28 5.37
C LYS A 252 -1.81 16.48 5.10
N ALA A 253 -0.68 17.14 4.86
CA ALA A 253 0.59 16.49 4.67
C ALA A 253 1.74 17.25 5.37
N VAL A 254 2.49 16.54 6.19
CA VAL A 254 3.79 16.93 6.73
C VAL A 254 4.75 15.74 6.60
N PRO A 255 6.08 15.94 6.68
CA PRO A 255 7.05 14.89 6.35
C PRO A 255 6.94 13.56 7.14
N ASP A 256 6.25 13.57 8.28
CA ASP A 256 6.06 12.44 9.19
C ASP A 256 4.60 12.05 9.46
N GLU A 257 3.62 12.79 8.93
CA GLU A 257 2.18 12.53 9.14
C GLU A 257 1.32 12.99 7.95
N LEU A 258 0.36 12.14 7.55
CA LEU A 258 -0.70 12.46 6.59
C LEU A 258 -2.08 12.32 7.26
N ASP A 259 -2.99 13.28 7.02
CA ASP A 259 -4.42 13.09 7.29
C ASP A 259 -5.11 12.66 5.98
N VAL A 260 -5.79 11.52 6.00
CA VAL A 260 -6.35 10.88 4.81
C VAL A 260 -7.82 10.54 5.00
N THR A 261 -8.65 10.89 4.04
CA THR A 261 -10.07 10.50 4.02
C THR A 261 -10.21 9.10 3.45
N VAL A 262 -10.81 8.19 4.22
CA VAL A 262 -11.03 6.78 3.85
C VAL A 262 -12.03 6.69 2.68
N PRO A 263 -11.72 5.99 1.58
CA PRO A 263 -12.65 5.79 0.48
C PRO A 263 -13.88 4.99 0.93
N VAL A 264 -15.07 5.34 0.43
CA VAL A 264 -16.32 4.62 0.75
C VAL A 264 -16.37 3.18 0.27
N ALA A 265 -15.47 2.79 -0.64
CA ALA A 265 -15.35 1.44 -1.18
C ALA A 265 -14.05 0.74 -0.77
N ALA A 266 -13.28 1.30 0.18
CA ALA A 266 -11.96 0.78 0.53
C ALA A 266 -12.00 -0.67 1.02
N GLY A 267 -12.86 -0.98 2.00
CA GLY A 267 -12.80 -2.26 2.70
C GLY A 267 -11.50 -2.42 3.50
N THR A 268 -11.37 -3.56 4.19
CA THR A 268 -10.21 -3.89 5.03
C THR A 268 -9.02 -4.29 4.16
N GLY A 269 -7.84 -3.72 4.41
CA GLY A 269 -6.62 -4.09 3.69
C GLY A 269 -5.44 -3.16 3.92
N LYS A 270 -4.40 -3.31 3.11
CA LYS A 270 -3.15 -2.53 3.25
C LYS A 270 -3.32 -1.07 2.89
N ILE A 271 -2.59 -0.20 3.60
CA ILE A 271 -2.39 1.18 3.19
C ILE A 271 -1.10 1.26 2.39
N ALA A 272 -1.14 1.85 1.20
CA ALA A 272 0.04 2.18 0.41
C ALA A 272 0.16 3.70 0.26
N VAL A 273 1.37 4.22 0.49
CA VAL A 273 1.71 5.63 0.28
C VAL A 273 2.82 5.69 -0.75
N THR A 274 2.58 6.41 -1.84
CA THR A 274 3.55 6.64 -2.91
C THR A 274 3.92 8.11 -2.97
N VAL A 275 5.21 8.40 -2.96
CA VAL A 275 5.77 9.74 -3.14
C VAL A 275 6.88 9.62 -4.17
N GLY A 276 6.82 10.39 -5.25
CA GLY A 276 7.77 10.26 -6.36
C GLY A 276 7.83 8.83 -6.91
N THR A 277 8.97 8.17 -6.75
CA THR A 277 9.20 6.80 -7.26
C THR A 277 9.13 5.70 -6.20
N LYS A 278 8.97 6.06 -4.92
CA LYS A 278 8.99 5.13 -3.81
C LYS A 278 7.57 4.92 -3.26
N THR A 279 7.28 3.67 -2.91
CA THR A 279 6.00 3.27 -2.33
C THR A 279 6.25 2.50 -1.04
N GLY A 280 5.64 2.95 0.05
CA GLY A 280 5.62 2.28 1.34
C GLY A 280 4.29 1.61 1.56
N VAL A 281 4.29 0.38 2.08
CA VAL A 281 3.08 -0.39 2.38
C VAL A 281 3.04 -0.71 3.87
N SER A 282 1.86 -0.59 4.48
CA SER A 282 1.68 -0.84 5.89
C SER A 282 1.97 -2.31 6.26
N SER A 283 2.56 -2.55 7.43
CA SER A 283 2.82 -3.91 7.91
C SER A 283 1.55 -4.64 8.32
N THR A 284 0.57 -3.92 8.89
CA THR A 284 -0.75 -4.42 9.28
C THR A 284 -1.84 -3.91 8.33
N ASP A 285 -3.00 -4.55 8.38
CA ASP A 285 -4.17 -4.13 7.61
C ASP A 285 -4.93 -3.03 8.35
N PHE A 286 -5.37 -2.03 7.61
CA PHE A 286 -6.41 -1.13 8.05
C PHE A 286 -7.73 -1.90 8.13
N VAL A 287 -8.42 -1.84 9.27
CA VAL A 287 -9.73 -2.46 9.42
C VAL A 287 -10.79 -1.43 9.08
N TYR A 288 -11.59 -1.74 8.06
CA TYR A 288 -12.68 -0.88 7.63
C TYR A 288 -13.92 -1.14 8.47
N ASP A 289 -14.44 -0.08 9.10
CA ASP A 289 -15.65 -0.17 9.90
C ASP A 289 -16.87 -0.16 8.97
N LEU A 290 -17.42 -1.34 8.71
CA LEU A 290 -18.68 -1.45 7.99
C LEU A 290 -19.82 -0.83 8.80
N VAL A 291 -20.65 -0.02 8.15
CA VAL A 291 -21.86 0.54 8.75
C VAL A 291 -23.10 -0.13 8.20
N TRP A 292 -24.10 -0.29 9.05
CA TRP A 292 -25.42 -0.70 8.59
C TRP A 292 -26.00 0.35 7.64
N ARG A 293 -26.68 -0.10 6.60
CA ARG A 293 -27.43 0.75 5.68
C ARG A 293 -28.75 0.11 5.32
N VAL A 294 -29.76 0.96 5.17
CA VAL A 294 -31.12 0.58 4.76
C VAL A 294 -31.38 1.10 3.36
N TYR A 295 -31.89 0.22 2.51
CA TYR A 295 -32.31 0.51 1.15
C TYR A 295 -33.70 -0.05 0.89
N THR A 296 -34.48 0.65 0.08
CA THR A 296 -35.75 0.17 -0.44
C THR A 296 -35.51 -0.86 -1.53
N VAL A 297 -36.19 -2.02 -1.46
CA VAL A 297 -36.26 -2.92 -2.61
C VAL A 297 -37.11 -2.22 -3.68
N PRO A 298 -36.56 -1.91 -4.87
CA PRO A 298 -37.34 -1.29 -5.93
C PRO A 298 -38.47 -2.24 -6.31
N VAL A 299 -39.71 -1.78 -6.23
CA VAL A 299 -40.87 -2.46 -6.80
C VAL A 299 -41.23 -1.67 -8.06
N ILE A 300 -41.19 -2.31 -9.23
CA ILE A 300 -41.35 -1.63 -10.54
C ILE A 300 -42.83 -1.41 -10.91
N ALA A 301 -43.76 -2.03 -10.18
CA ALA A 301 -45.19 -1.77 -10.34
C ALA A 301 -45.72 -1.00 -9.11
N SER A 302 -46.81 -0.26 -9.33
CA SER A 302 -47.33 0.89 -8.57
C SER A 302 -47.18 0.89 -7.04
N GLU A 303 -47.21 2.08 -6.42
CA GLU A 303 -47.16 2.34 -4.94
C GLU A 303 -48.21 1.57 -4.08
N ASN A 304 -48.99 0.64 -4.64
CA ASN A 304 -50.01 -0.16 -3.97
C ASN A 304 -49.83 -1.69 -4.13
N ASP A 305 -48.68 -2.17 -4.62
CA ASP A 305 -48.48 -3.60 -4.89
C ASP A 305 -48.38 -4.47 -3.62
N LEU A 306 -48.14 -3.87 -2.45
CA LEU A 306 -48.25 -4.51 -1.14
C LEU A 306 -49.25 -3.73 -0.28
N ALA A 307 -50.21 -4.40 0.34
CA ALA A 307 -51.25 -3.77 1.14
C ALA A 307 -50.88 -3.73 2.62
N ALA A 308 -50.43 -4.86 3.17
CA ALA A 308 -49.89 -5.00 4.52
C ALA A 308 -48.88 -6.16 4.56
N PRO A 309 -47.63 -5.97 4.11
CA PRO A 309 -46.63 -7.03 4.16
C PRO A 309 -46.40 -7.41 5.62
N ALA A 310 -46.62 -8.68 5.93
CA ALA A 310 -46.55 -9.23 7.28
C ALA A 310 -45.35 -10.16 7.49
N ALA A 311 -44.87 -10.79 6.42
CA ALA A 311 -43.68 -11.64 6.43
C ALA A 311 -42.93 -11.53 5.12
N VAL A 312 -41.62 -11.74 5.14
CA VAL A 312 -40.79 -11.80 3.93
C VAL A 312 -39.71 -12.87 4.08
N VAL A 313 -39.46 -13.64 3.02
CA VAL A 313 -38.32 -14.56 2.90
C VAL A 313 -37.75 -14.49 1.47
N ILE A 314 -36.55 -15.01 1.26
CA ILE A 314 -35.94 -15.13 -0.08
C ILE A 314 -35.70 -16.59 -0.42
N GLY A 315 -36.07 -16.99 -1.65
CA GLY A 315 -35.76 -18.32 -2.15
C GLY A 315 -34.37 -18.43 -2.75
N ASN A 316 -33.88 -19.66 -2.87
CA ASN A 316 -32.66 -19.97 -3.62
C ASN A 316 -32.79 -19.67 -5.12
N ASP A 317 -34.00 -19.38 -5.59
CA ASP A 317 -34.30 -18.91 -6.95
C ASP A 317 -34.14 -17.39 -7.10
N GLY A 318 -33.76 -16.68 -6.02
CA GLY A 318 -33.51 -15.23 -6.01
C GLY A 318 -34.77 -14.37 -5.90
N PHE A 319 -35.95 -14.98 -5.77
CA PHE A 319 -37.20 -14.24 -5.57
C PHE A 319 -37.46 -13.99 -4.08
N LEU A 320 -38.02 -12.82 -3.79
CA LEU A 320 -38.63 -12.57 -2.49
C LEU A 320 -40.04 -13.14 -2.49
N TYR A 321 -40.44 -13.73 -1.38
CA TYR A 321 -41.80 -14.15 -1.11
C TYR A 321 -42.33 -13.32 0.03
N VAL A 322 -43.53 -12.77 -0.11
CA VAL A 322 -44.14 -11.88 0.88
C VAL A 322 -45.53 -12.40 1.23
N ALA A 323 -45.79 -12.56 2.53
CA ALA A 323 -47.15 -12.76 3.02
C ALA A 323 -47.81 -11.39 3.15
N ASP A 324 -48.79 -11.11 2.31
CA ASP A 324 -49.56 -9.86 2.33
C ASP A 324 -50.87 -10.10 3.08
N LYS A 325 -50.89 -9.64 4.33
CA LYS A 325 -51.90 -10.02 5.30
C LYS A 325 -53.30 -9.58 4.90
N THR A 326 -53.46 -8.33 4.45
CA THR A 326 -54.78 -7.77 4.11
C THR A 326 -55.27 -8.25 2.75
N ASP A 327 -54.35 -8.56 1.84
CA ASP A 327 -54.69 -9.09 0.52
C ASP A 327 -54.91 -10.61 0.55
N GLN A 328 -54.74 -11.27 1.69
CA GLN A 328 -54.92 -12.72 1.81
C GLN A 328 -54.10 -13.52 0.80
N GLN A 329 -52.93 -12.99 0.43
CA GLN A 329 -52.12 -13.47 -0.69
C GLN A 329 -50.66 -13.66 -0.28
N ILE A 330 -50.04 -14.66 -0.89
CA ILE A 330 -48.60 -14.84 -0.90
C ILE A 330 -48.10 -14.34 -2.25
N LYS A 331 -47.31 -13.26 -2.20
CA LYS A 331 -46.78 -12.58 -3.37
C LYS A 331 -45.33 -13.00 -3.61
N LYS A 332 -44.92 -13.01 -4.87
CA LYS A 332 -43.57 -13.31 -5.34
C LYS A 332 -43.01 -12.06 -6.02
N ILE A 333 -41.82 -11.62 -5.62
CA ILE A 333 -41.16 -10.41 -6.12
C ILE A 333 -39.83 -10.80 -6.74
N SER A 334 -39.64 -10.44 -8.01
CA SER A 334 -38.39 -10.68 -8.74
C SER A 334 -37.25 -9.76 -8.30
N SER A 335 -36.02 -10.07 -8.72
CA SER A 335 -34.85 -9.22 -8.50
C SER A 335 -34.96 -7.84 -9.18
N THR A 336 -35.80 -7.72 -10.22
CA THR A 336 -36.14 -6.45 -10.86
C THR A 336 -37.32 -5.75 -10.20
N GLY A 337 -37.96 -6.31 -9.17
CA GLY A 337 -39.06 -5.67 -8.47
C GLY A 337 -40.45 -5.91 -9.03
N ALA A 338 -40.61 -6.78 -10.03
CA ALA A 338 -41.95 -7.18 -10.50
C ALA A 338 -42.65 -8.08 -9.48
N VAL A 339 -43.90 -7.77 -9.13
CA VAL A 339 -44.74 -8.49 -8.16
C VAL A 339 -45.76 -9.37 -8.89
N THR A 340 -45.87 -10.63 -8.48
CA THR A 340 -46.91 -11.57 -8.92
C THR A 340 -47.53 -12.28 -7.72
N VAL A 341 -48.74 -12.83 -7.89
CA VAL A 341 -49.36 -13.68 -6.87
C VAL A 341 -48.90 -15.11 -7.06
N LEU A 342 -48.27 -15.69 -6.04
CA LEU A 342 -47.94 -17.12 -6.02
C LEU A 342 -49.16 -17.95 -5.61
N ALA A 343 -49.85 -17.51 -4.55
CA ALA A 343 -51.03 -18.19 -4.03
C ALA A 343 -51.97 -17.22 -3.28
N GLY A 344 -53.27 -17.52 -3.27
CA GLY A 344 -54.30 -16.73 -2.59
C GLY A 344 -55.26 -16.05 -3.58
N THR A 345 -56.56 -16.31 -3.42
CA THR A 345 -57.60 -15.67 -4.26
C THR A 345 -57.87 -14.22 -3.90
N GLY A 346 -57.33 -13.71 -2.80
CA GLY A 346 -57.73 -12.43 -2.21
C GLY A 346 -58.90 -12.52 -1.23
N SER A 347 -59.59 -13.66 -1.18
CA SER A 347 -60.71 -13.90 -0.27
C SER A 347 -60.29 -14.69 0.96
N GLN A 348 -60.88 -14.36 2.11
CA GLN A 348 -60.68 -15.11 3.34
C GLN A 348 -61.31 -16.51 3.24
N GLY A 349 -60.53 -17.52 3.62
CA GLY A 349 -60.94 -18.93 3.62
C GLY A 349 -59.74 -19.83 3.88
N PHE A 350 -59.93 -21.14 3.86
CA PHE A 350 -58.88 -22.14 4.14
C PHE A 350 -58.70 -23.19 3.03
N GLN A 351 -59.26 -22.94 1.85
CA GLN A 351 -59.22 -23.87 0.74
C GLN A 351 -57.78 -24.18 0.32
N ASP A 352 -57.46 -25.48 0.18
CA ASP A 352 -56.22 -26.01 -0.39
C ASP A 352 -56.35 -26.16 -1.92
N GLY A 353 -55.23 -26.35 -2.61
CA GLY A 353 -55.16 -26.56 -4.07
C GLY A 353 -54.18 -25.62 -4.76
N PRO A 354 -54.22 -25.54 -6.11
CA PRO A 354 -53.40 -24.60 -6.87
C PRO A 354 -53.54 -23.16 -6.38
N GLY A 355 -52.47 -22.37 -6.49
CA GLY A 355 -52.38 -21.04 -5.87
C GLY A 355 -53.49 -20.07 -6.25
N ASN A 356 -54.07 -20.19 -7.45
CA ASN A 356 -55.18 -19.37 -7.92
C ASN A 356 -56.55 -19.73 -7.33
N ILE A 357 -56.67 -20.84 -6.58
CA ILE A 357 -57.89 -21.22 -5.86
C ILE A 357 -57.69 -21.32 -4.34
N ALA A 358 -56.44 -21.40 -3.88
CA ALA A 358 -56.13 -21.48 -2.47
C ALA A 358 -56.57 -20.21 -1.74
N MET A 359 -57.08 -20.36 -0.51
CA MET A 359 -57.52 -19.25 0.33
C MET A 359 -56.76 -19.23 1.65
N PHE A 360 -56.49 -18.03 2.16
CA PHE A 360 -55.83 -17.76 3.44
C PHE A 360 -56.68 -16.80 4.27
N SER A 361 -56.52 -16.81 5.59
CA SER A 361 -57.12 -15.84 6.52
C SER A 361 -56.06 -15.34 7.50
N ASP A 362 -55.66 -14.08 7.31
CA ASP A 362 -54.56 -13.43 8.04
C ASP A 362 -53.21 -14.20 8.01
N PRO A 363 -52.55 -14.35 6.83
CA PRO A 363 -51.21 -14.95 6.79
C PRO A 363 -50.19 -14.01 7.45
N THR A 364 -49.51 -14.46 8.51
CA THR A 364 -48.71 -13.57 9.37
C THR A 364 -47.21 -13.85 9.46
N ALA A 365 -46.76 -15.08 9.22
CA ALA A 365 -45.36 -15.42 9.15
C ALA A 365 -45.10 -16.42 8.02
N MET A 366 -43.85 -16.48 7.59
CA MET A 366 -43.41 -17.36 6.52
C MET A 366 -41.99 -17.84 6.76
N ALA A 367 -41.74 -19.12 6.47
CA ALA A 367 -40.42 -19.72 6.43
C ALA A 367 -40.23 -20.41 5.08
N ILE A 368 -38.98 -20.61 4.65
CA ILE A 368 -38.65 -21.28 3.39
C ILE A 368 -37.59 -22.35 3.63
N ASP A 369 -37.78 -23.55 3.06
CA ASP A 369 -36.76 -24.60 3.11
C ASP A 369 -35.81 -24.56 1.90
N GLY A 370 -34.76 -25.38 1.94
CA GLY A 370 -33.77 -25.47 0.85
C GLY A 370 -34.32 -25.92 -0.50
N ASN A 371 -35.55 -26.44 -0.56
CA ASN A 371 -36.25 -26.83 -1.79
C ASN A 371 -37.24 -25.74 -2.27
N ASN A 372 -37.19 -24.55 -1.68
CA ASN A 372 -38.12 -23.44 -1.90
C ASN A 372 -39.59 -23.74 -1.56
N ASN A 373 -39.88 -24.68 -0.66
CA ASN A 373 -41.22 -24.79 -0.11
C ASN A 373 -41.41 -23.69 0.95
N LEU A 374 -42.55 -22.99 0.89
CA LEU A 374 -42.93 -22.00 1.89
C LEU A 374 -43.81 -22.65 2.95
N TYR A 375 -43.59 -22.29 4.20
CA TYR A 375 -44.44 -22.64 5.33
C TYR A 375 -45.06 -21.36 5.87
N VAL A 376 -46.38 -21.28 5.89
CA VAL A 376 -47.13 -20.06 6.20
C VAL A 376 -48.01 -20.28 7.42
N SER A 377 -47.92 -19.36 8.38
CA SER A 377 -48.86 -19.27 9.49
C SER A 377 -50.15 -18.61 9.02
N ASP A 378 -51.17 -19.42 8.78
CA ASP A 378 -52.51 -19.00 8.37
C ASP A 378 -53.36 -18.76 9.62
N ARG A 379 -53.12 -17.59 10.23
CA ARG A 379 -53.35 -17.32 11.66
C ARG A 379 -54.80 -17.53 12.06
N ASN A 380 -55.74 -16.89 11.37
CA ASN A 380 -57.16 -16.96 11.74
C ASN A 380 -57.78 -18.32 11.43
N ASN A 381 -57.23 -19.04 10.43
CA ASN A 381 -57.63 -20.41 10.15
C ASN A 381 -56.99 -21.44 11.09
N LYS A 382 -56.08 -21.00 11.99
CA LYS A 382 -55.40 -21.85 12.97
C LYS A 382 -54.60 -23.00 12.32
N ARG A 383 -54.01 -22.73 11.16
CA ARG A 383 -53.32 -23.73 10.34
C ARG A 383 -51.89 -23.29 10.01
N ILE A 384 -51.04 -24.29 9.79
CA ILE A 384 -49.78 -24.11 9.09
C ILE A 384 -49.95 -24.67 7.68
N ARG A 385 -49.72 -23.83 6.68
CA ARG A 385 -49.89 -24.16 5.27
C ARG A 385 -48.52 -24.38 4.65
N LYS A 386 -48.41 -25.34 3.74
CA LYS A 386 -47.24 -25.57 2.90
C LYS A 386 -47.55 -25.13 1.47
N ILE A 387 -46.66 -24.38 0.86
CA ILE A 387 -46.75 -23.95 -0.54
C ILE A 387 -45.53 -24.49 -1.28
N GLU A 388 -45.76 -25.27 -2.32
CA GLU A 388 -44.70 -25.77 -3.20
C GLU A 388 -44.23 -24.66 -4.17
N PRO A 389 -43.03 -24.78 -4.77
CA PRO A 389 -42.52 -23.77 -5.71
C PRO A 389 -43.44 -23.47 -6.91
N ASN A 390 -44.30 -24.43 -7.28
CA ASN A 390 -45.30 -24.30 -8.35
C ASN A 390 -46.58 -23.54 -7.91
N GLY A 391 -46.69 -23.14 -6.64
CA GLY A 391 -47.83 -22.44 -6.06
C GLY A 391 -48.93 -23.33 -5.49
N ASN A 392 -48.79 -24.66 -5.51
CA ASN A 392 -49.76 -25.55 -4.87
C ASN A 392 -49.72 -25.41 -3.34
N VAL A 393 -50.90 -25.23 -2.74
CA VAL A 393 -51.08 -25.04 -1.30
C VAL A 393 -51.72 -26.29 -0.69
N SER A 394 -51.18 -26.73 0.44
CA SER A 394 -51.72 -27.81 1.28
C SER A 394 -51.70 -27.44 2.76
N THR A 395 -52.57 -28.04 3.56
CA THR A 395 -52.52 -27.94 5.02
C THR A 395 -51.48 -28.93 5.58
N LEU A 396 -50.41 -28.42 6.19
CA LEU A 396 -49.39 -29.25 6.85
C LEU A 396 -49.88 -29.73 8.23
N ALA A 397 -50.51 -28.84 9.01
CA ALA A 397 -51.07 -29.15 10.32
C ALA A 397 -52.13 -28.11 10.75
N GLY A 398 -52.96 -28.45 11.74
CA GLY A 398 -53.97 -27.53 12.30
C GLY A 398 -55.39 -27.72 11.75
N ASP A 399 -55.64 -28.83 11.07
CA ASP A 399 -56.95 -29.23 10.53
C ASP A 399 -57.91 -29.79 11.60
N GLY A 400 -57.45 -29.92 12.85
CA GLY A 400 -58.20 -30.50 13.95
C GLY A 400 -58.00 -32.00 14.15
N THR A 401 -57.26 -32.68 13.27
CA THR A 401 -56.98 -34.14 13.39
C THR A 401 -55.61 -34.41 14.01
N THR A 402 -54.61 -33.60 13.67
CA THR A 402 -53.20 -33.77 14.06
C THR A 402 -52.79 -32.86 15.22
N ALA A 403 -53.30 -31.63 15.22
CA ALA A 403 -53.09 -30.64 16.28
C ALA A 403 -54.17 -29.57 16.23
N ILE A 404 -54.42 -28.95 17.39
CA ILE A 404 -55.24 -27.74 17.49
C ILE A 404 -54.27 -26.59 17.85
N PHE A 405 -54.06 -25.68 16.90
CA PHE A 405 -53.37 -24.42 17.15
C PHE A 405 -54.36 -23.33 17.58
N ASN A 406 -53.86 -22.27 18.20
CA ASN A 406 -54.65 -21.10 18.52
C ASN A 406 -53.94 -19.84 18.03
N ASN A 407 -54.34 -19.36 16.86
CA ASN A 407 -53.77 -18.19 16.18
C ASN A 407 -52.23 -18.25 16.04
N PRO A 408 -51.65 -19.30 15.41
CA PRO A 408 -50.21 -19.40 15.25
C PRO A 408 -49.67 -18.15 14.55
N GLN A 409 -48.56 -17.60 15.06
CA GLN A 409 -47.96 -16.38 14.51
C GLN A 409 -46.64 -16.71 13.82
N GLY A 410 -45.57 -16.96 14.57
CA GLY A 410 -44.25 -17.24 14.02
C GLY A 410 -44.09 -18.67 13.51
N VAL A 411 -43.34 -18.82 12.41
CA VAL A 411 -42.93 -20.11 11.85
C VAL A 411 -41.48 -20.02 11.36
N THR A 412 -40.69 -21.06 11.61
CA THR A 412 -39.32 -21.24 11.09
C THR A 412 -39.10 -22.70 10.72
N VAL A 413 -38.09 -23.01 9.90
CA VAL A 413 -37.79 -24.37 9.42
C VAL A 413 -36.32 -24.69 9.59
N ASP A 414 -36.00 -25.86 10.14
CA ASP A 414 -34.61 -26.32 10.27
C ASP A 414 -34.11 -27.04 9.00
N ALA A 415 -32.81 -27.30 8.93
CA ALA A 415 -32.17 -27.98 7.80
C ALA A 415 -32.69 -29.42 7.56
N ASN A 416 -33.36 -30.03 8.55
CA ASN A 416 -33.98 -31.35 8.42
C ASN A 416 -35.44 -31.27 7.93
N GLY A 417 -35.93 -30.05 7.63
CA GLY A 417 -37.31 -29.80 7.21
C GLY A 417 -38.32 -29.86 8.36
N ASN A 418 -37.90 -29.81 9.62
CA ASN A 418 -38.85 -29.66 10.72
C ASN A 418 -39.30 -28.21 10.82
N VAL A 419 -40.61 -28.01 10.97
CA VAL A 419 -41.22 -26.69 11.09
C VAL A 419 -41.50 -26.41 12.57
N TYR A 420 -41.03 -25.27 13.07
CA TYR A 420 -41.26 -24.83 14.45
C TYR A 420 -42.27 -23.68 14.44
N VAL A 421 -43.19 -23.71 15.39
CA VAL A 421 -44.35 -22.81 15.41
C VAL A 421 -44.48 -22.17 16.78
N ALA A 422 -44.63 -20.85 16.79
CA ALA A 422 -45.09 -20.11 17.95
C ALA A 422 -46.63 -20.16 18.00
N ASP A 423 -47.16 -21.09 18.82
CA ASP A 423 -48.59 -21.31 19.01
C ASP A 423 -49.13 -20.27 20.01
N TYR A 424 -49.23 -19.04 19.50
CA TYR A 424 -49.43 -17.79 20.24
C TYR A 424 -50.51 -17.85 21.32
N GLY A 425 -51.70 -18.32 20.97
CA GLY A 425 -52.86 -18.38 21.87
C GLY A 425 -52.86 -19.58 22.80
N ASN A 426 -52.01 -20.58 22.55
CA ASN A 426 -51.81 -21.73 23.42
C ASN A 426 -50.53 -21.62 24.26
N HIS A 427 -49.79 -20.51 24.17
CA HIS A 427 -48.59 -20.26 24.99
C HIS A 427 -47.52 -21.37 24.88
N ARG A 428 -47.35 -21.92 23.68
CA ARG A 428 -46.49 -23.08 23.43
C ARG A 428 -45.61 -22.88 22.20
N ILE A 429 -44.48 -23.56 22.21
CA ILE A 429 -43.65 -23.78 21.02
C ILE A 429 -43.87 -25.21 20.55
N ARG A 430 -44.22 -25.34 19.27
CA ARG A 430 -44.58 -26.63 18.64
C ARG A 430 -43.56 -26.98 17.57
N LYS A 431 -43.30 -28.27 17.39
CA LYS A 431 -42.47 -28.81 16.31
C LYS A 431 -43.31 -29.73 15.45
N ILE A 432 -43.24 -29.55 14.14
CA ILE A 432 -43.90 -30.36 13.12
C ILE A 432 -42.81 -31.06 12.31
N THR A 433 -42.83 -32.38 12.29
CA THR A 433 -41.93 -33.16 11.42
C THR A 433 -42.36 -33.08 9.96
N PRO A 434 -41.51 -33.43 8.97
CA PRO A 434 -41.93 -33.55 7.57
C PRO A 434 -43.12 -34.48 7.34
N ALA A 435 -43.34 -35.45 8.23
CA ALA A 435 -44.49 -36.37 8.22
C ALA A 435 -45.78 -35.77 8.83
N GLY A 436 -45.78 -34.49 9.22
CA GLY A 436 -46.94 -33.80 9.81
C GLY A 436 -47.16 -34.06 11.30
N VAL A 437 -46.30 -34.86 11.96
CA VAL A 437 -46.42 -35.13 13.41
C VAL A 437 -46.09 -33.88 14.21
N VAL A 438 -47.03 -33.46 15.08
CA VAL A 438 -46.89 -32.25 15.92
C VAL A 438 -46.56 -32.63 17.37
N THR A 439 -45.53 -32.01 17.93
CA THR A 439 -45.13 -32.15 19.34
C THR A 439 -44.99 -30.78 20.02
N THR A 440 -45.10 -30.74 21.34
CA THR A 440 -44.77 -29.54 22.14
C THR A 440 -43.35 -29.68 22.63
N ILE A 441 -42.48 -28.74 22.27
CA ILE A 441 -41.08 -28.74 22.72
C ILE A 441 -40.87 -27.85 23.95
N ALA A 442 -41.71 -26.81 24.14
CA ALA A 442 -41.68 -25.97 25.33
C ALA A 442 -43.03 -25.26 25.57
N GLY A 443 -43.29 -24.89 26.83
CA GLY A 443 -44.46 -24.11 27.24
C GLY A 443 -45.54 -24.95 27.95
N SER A 444 -45.97 -24.48 29.13
CA SER A 444 -46.99 -25.14 29.96
C SER A 444 -48.38 -25.14 29.34
N GLY A 445 -48.67 -24.18 28.45
CA GLY A 445 -50.03 -23.93 27.95
C GLY A 445 -50.75 -22.78 28.66
N THR A 446 -50.13 -22.19 29.69
CA THR A 446 -50.67 -21.05 30.42
C THR A 446 -49.74 -19.86 30.28
N ALA A 447 -50.31 -18.66 30.12
CA ALA A 447 -49.56 -17.42 30.06
C ALA A 447 -48.63 -17.28 31.28
N GLY A 448 -47.34 -17.09 31.05
CA GLY A 448 -46.36 -16.98 32.15
C GLY A 448 -44.95 -16.59 31.70
N SER A 449 -44.02 -16.65 32.65
CA SER A 449 -42.64 -16.17 32.53
C SER A 449 -41.59 -17.16 33.02
N SER A 450 -42.02 -18.33 33.52
CA SER A 450 -41.13 -19.27 34.18
C SER A 450 -40.12 -19.83 33.18
N ASP A 451 -38.84 -19.73 33.54
CA ASP A 451 -37.78 -20.52 32.91
C ASP A 451 -37.86 -21.98 33.40
N GLY A 452 -37.33 -22.91 32.61
CA GLY A 452 -37.44 -24.34 32.88
C GLY A 452 -37.28 -25.19 31.64
N THR A 453 -37.31 -26.51 31.79
CA THR A 453 -37.17 -27.43 30.65
C THR A 453 -38.53 -27.84 30.09
N GLY A 454 -38.70 -27.71 28.78
CA GLY A 454 -39.90 -28.14 28.07
C GLY A 454 -41.18 -27.50 28.60
N VAL A 455 -42.14 -28.33 29.02
CA VAL A 455 -43.45 -27.88 29.53
C VAL A 455 -43.40 -27.28 30.94
N ALA A 456 -42.26 -27.37 31.64
CA ALA A 456 -42.06 -26.69 32.92
C ALA A 456 -41.85 -25.17 32.74
N ALA A 457 -41.40 -24.74 31.56
CA ALA A 457 -41.34 -23.33 31.20
C ALA A 457 -42.73 -22.80 30.81
N SER A 458 -42.95 -21.51 30.99
CA SER A 458 -44.15 -20.82 30.50
C SER A 458 -43.80 -19.64 29.61
N PHE A 459 -44.65 -19.43 28.60
CA PHE A 459 -44.58 -18.29 27.69
C PHE A 459 -45.84 -17.42 27.84
N ASN A 460 -45.75 -16.16 27.50
CA ASN A 460 -46.86 -15.23 27.38
C ASN A 460 -46.93 -14.76 25.93
N ASN A 461 -47.92 -15.30 25.21
CA ASN A 461 -48.16 -15.01 23.79
C ASN A 461 -46.90 -14.98 22.91
N PRO A 462 -46.19 -16.12 22.75
CA PRO A 462 -45.03 -16.18 21.86
C PRO A 462 -45.47 -15.88 20.43
N ALA A 463 -44.82 -14.93 19.76
CA ALA A 463 -45.25 -14.43 18.45
C ALA A 463 -44.23 -14.70 17.34
N ALA A 464 -42.94 -14.65 17.63
CA ALA A 464 -41.89 -14.93 16.67
C ALA A 464 -40.98 -16.03 17.16
N ILE A 465 -40.38 -16.76 16.21
CA ILE A 465 -39.52 -17.90 16.49
C ILE A 465 -38.44 -17.99 15.41
N GLU A 466 -37.20 -18.24 15.83
CA GLU A 466 -36.08 -18.47 14.94
C GLU A 466 -35.25 -19.66 15.44
N VAL A 467 -34.83 -20.53 14.52
CA VAL A 467 -33.91 -21.64 14.79
C VAL A 467 -32.56 -21.35 14.14
N THR A 468 -31.51 -21.28 14.95
CA THR A 468 -30.15 -21.05 14.46
C THR A 468 -29.54 -22.34 13.90
N THR A 469 -28.46 -22.20 13.14
CA THR A 469 -27.74 -23.32 12.51
C THR A 469 -27.16 -24.33 13.51
N ASP A 470 -26.91 -23.92 14.77
CA ASP A 470 -26.49 -24.78 15.87
C ASP A 470 -27.65 -25.45 16.64
N GLY A 471 -28.89 -25.19 16.23
CA GLY A 471 -30.11 -25.77 16.79
C GLY A 471 -30.74 -25.00 17.95
N MET A 472 -30.15 -23.88 18.40
CA MET A 472 -30.77 -23.03 19.41
C MET A 472 -32.04 -22.38 18.86
N ILE A 473 -33.03 -22.17 19.73
CA ILE A 473 -34.30 -21.53 19.35
C ILE A 473 -34.44 -20.22 20.12
N TYR A 474 -34.76 -19.15 19.42
CA TYR A 474 -35.07 -17.85 20.01
C TYR A 474 -36.55 -17.52 19.78
N VAL A 475 -37.20 -16.97 20.79
CA VAL A 475 -38.64 -16.70 20.77
C VAL A 475 -38.90 -15.27 21.25
N ALA A 476 -39.67 -14.50 20.47
CA ALA A 476 -40.16 -13.19 20.92
C ALA A 476 -41.53 -13.33 21.59
N GLU A 477 -41.70 -12.61 22.70
CA GLU A 477 -42.97 -12.45 23.40
C GLU A 477 -43.32 -10.97 23.41
N PRO A 478 -43.99 -10.45 22.36
CA PRO A 478 -44.08 -9.02 22.13
C PRO A 478 -44.81 -8.27 23.26
N THR A 479 -45.90 -8.86 23.76
CA THR A 479 -46.71 -8.28 24.86
C THR A 479 -45.95 -8.25 26.18
N ALA A 480 -45.03 -9.21 26.39
CA ALA A 480 -44.16 -9.26 27.55
C ALA A 480 -42.84 -8.48 27.35
N ARG A 481 -42.55 -8.03 26.11
CA ARG A 481 -41.29 -7.38 25.71
C ARG A 481 -40.06 -8.21 26.05
N ARG A 482 -40.13 -9.51 25.75
CA ARG A 482 -39.06 -10.47 26.06
C ARG A 482 -38.57 -11.21 24.85
N ILE A 483 -37.31 -11.61 24.95
CA ILE A 483 -36.71 -12.63 24.11
C ILE A 483 -36.34 -13.82 25.00
N ARG A 484 -36.83 -15.00 24.63
CA ARG A 484 -36.53 -16.27 25.29
C ARG A 484 -35.58 -17.07 24.41
N LYS A 485 -34.75 -17.88 25.04
CA LYS A 485 -33.84 -18.81 24.39
C LYS A 485 -34.16 -20.22 24.85
N ILE A 486 -34.19 -21.17 23.93
CA ILE A 486 -34.32 -22.60 24.18
C ILE A 486 -33.05 -23.27 23.67
N ASP A 487 -32.36 -24.00 24.54
CA ASP A 487 -31.17 -24.76 24.13
C ASP A 487 -31.51 -26.15 23.58
N ASN A 488 -30.49 -26.86 23.08
CA ASN A 488 -30.63 -28.20 22.51
C ASN A 488 -31.11 -29.27 23.50
N THR A 489 -31.18 -28.96 24.80
CA THR A 489 -31.76 -29.83 25.85
C THR A 489 -33.24 -29.51 26.12
N GLY A 490 -33.79 -28.49 25.46
CA GLY A 490 -35.13 -27.98 25.70
C GLY A 490 -35.24 -27.04 26.90
N LYS A 491 -34.12 -26.57 27.45
CA LYS A 491 -34.12 -25.62 28.57
C LYS A 491 -34.42 -24.22 28.06
N VAL A 492 -35.49 -23.63 28.56
CA VAL A 492 -35.91 -22.25 28.31
C VAL A 492 -35.26 -21.33 29.34
N THR A 493 -34.61 -20.27 28.85
CA THR A 493 -34.06 -19.17 29.66
C THR A 493 -34.52 -17.83 29.11
N THR A 494 -34.70 -16.85 29.98
CA THR A 494 -34.97 -15.47 29.58
C THR A 494 -33.68 -14.76 29.21
N LEU A 495 -33.53 -14.39 27.92
CA LEU A 495 -32.36 -13.68 27.41
C LEU A 495 -32.51 -12.17 27.60
N VAL A 496 -33.70 -11.64 27.30
CA VAL A 496 -34.05 -10.23 27.49
C VAL A 496 -35.35 -10.15 28.29
N ASN A 497 -35.33 -9.39 29.37
CA ASN A 497 -36.48 -9.15 30.24
C ASN A 497 -36.81 -7.65 30.26
N GLY A 498 -37.91 -7.24 29.61
CA GLY A 498 -38.32 -5.84 29.40
C GLY A 498 -38.72 -5.03 30.66
N LEU A 499 -38.15 -5.32 31.83
CA LEU A 499 -38.42 -4.62 33.09
C LEU A 499 -37.24 -3.78 33.61
N THR A 500 -36.02 -3.98 33.10
CA THR A 500 -34.83 -3.17 33.44
C THR A 500 -34.11 -2.76 32.15
N ASN A 501 -33.96 -1.46 31.89
CA ASN A 501 -33.36 -0.92 30.67
C ASN A 501 -34.03 -1.43 29.38
N ASP A 502 -35.37 -1.41 29.34
CA ASP A 502 -36.22 -2.06 28.32
C ASP A 502 -35.89 -1.63 26.87
N PRO A 503 -35.20 -2.51 26.09
CA PRO A 503 -34.79 -2.20 24.73
C PRO A 503 -35.88 -2.50 23.71
N PHE A 504 -37.00 -3.13 24.09
CA PHE A 504 -38.13 -3.39 23.19
C PHE A 504 -39.47 -2.75 23.63
N THR A 505 -40.37 -2.47 22.69
CA THR A 505 -41.75 -2.06 22.96
C THR A 505 -42.71 -3.09 22.37
N ASN A 506 -42.37 -3.65 21.21
CA ASN A 506 -43.04 -4.78 20.59
C ASN A 506 -42.04 -5.52 19.67
N PRO A 507 -41.21 -6.43 20.22
CA PRO A 507 -40.31 -7.25 19.40
C PRO A 507 -41.15 -8.21 18.54
N SER A 508 -41.44 -7.83 17.30
CA SER A 508 -42.43 -8.47 16.43
C SER A 508 -41.90 -9.68 15.69
N ASP A 509 -40.61 -9.68 15.37
CA ASP A 509 -39.98 -10.79 14.65
C ASP A 509 -38.48 -10.94 14.97
N ILE A 510 -37.95 -12.14 14.73
CA ILE A 510 -36.55 -12.51 15.02
C ILE A 510 -35.96 -13.21 13.80
N ALA A 511 -34.73 -12.86 13.46
CA ALA A 511 -33.90 -13.60 12.50
C ALA A 511 -32.50 -13.84 13.06
N SER A 512 -31.80 -14.83 12.50
CA SER A 512 -30.40 -15.08 12.78
C SER A 512 -29.53 -14.94 11.52
N ASP A 513 -28.26 -14.54 11.69
CA ASP A 513 -27.27 -14.70 10.63
C ASP A 513 -26.63 -16.10 10.65
N ALA A 514 -25.80 -16.40 9.65
CA ALA A 514 -25.11 -17.69 9.55
C ALA A 514 -24.17 -17.99 10.75
N ALA A 515 -23.75 -16.97 11.49
CA ALA A 515 -22.93 -17.10 12.69
C ALA A 515 -23.78 -17.26 13.97
N GLY A 516 -25.11 -17.22 13.87
CA GLY A 516 -26.03 -17.33 14.99
C GLY A 516 -26.24 -16.02 15.76
N ASN A 517 -25.80 -14.88 15.23
CA ASN A 517 -26.13 -13.57 15.82
C ASN A 517 -27.61 -13.28 15.60
N ILE A 518 -28.26 -12.70 16.62
CA ILE A 518 -29.71 -12.52 16.64
C ILE A 518 -30.09 -11.08 16.34
N TYR A 519 -31.10 -10.93 15.49
CA TYR A 519 -31.64 -9.67 15.03
C TYR A 519 -33.14 -9.62 15.30
N VAL A 520 -33.61 -8.48 15.79
CA VAL A 520 -35.00 -8.32 16.24
C VAL A 520 -35.60 -7.08 15.58
N ALA A 521 -36.70 -7.27 14.86
CA ALA A 521 -37.54 -6.16 14.43
C ALA A 521 -38.44 -5.74 15.61
N ASP A 522 -38.44 -4.46 15.94
CA ASP A 522 -39.38 -3.89 16.92
C ASP A 522 -40.37 -2.98 16.21
N GLN A 523 -41.60 -3.48 16.12
CA GLN A 523 -42.68 -2.82 15.41
C GLN A 523 -42.96 -1.41 15.96
N LEU A 524 -43.06 -1.26 17.28
CA LEU A 524 -43.48 0.00 17.89
C LEU A 524 -42.32 0.94 18.19
N ARG A 525 -41.08 0.47 18.11
CA ARG A 525 -39.88 1.33 18.08
C ARG A 525 -39.39 1.66 16.68
N HIS A 526 -40.06 1.17 15.63
CA HIS A 526 -39.72 1.50 14.25
C HIS A 526 -38.25 1.23 13.91
N SER A 527 -37.68 0.18 14.53
CA SER A 527 -36.24 -0.06 14.56
C SER A 527 -35.90 -1.55 14.53
N VAL A 528 -34.68 -1.86 14.09
CA VAL A 528 -34.09 -3.20 14.12
C VAL A 528 -32.90 -3.19 15.08
N TYR A 529 -32.81 -4.25 15.88
CA TYR A 529 -31.79 -4.43 16.90
C TYR A 529 -30.92 -5.65 16.58
N SER A 530 -29.64 -5.58 16.93
CA SER A 530 -28.82 -6.78 17.13
C SER A 530 -28.75 -7.11 18.62
N LEU A 531 -28.74 -8.40 18.97
CA LEU A 531 -28.55 -8.87 20.34
C LEU A 531 -27.18 -9.52 20.53
N SER A 532 -26.50 -9.15 21.62
CA SER A 532 -25.33 -9.90 22.07
C SER A 532 -25.74 -11.26 22.65
N PRO A 533 -24.82 -12.25 22.78
CA PRO A 533 -25.11 -13.50 23.47
C PRO A 533 -25.58 -13.34 24.93
N ALA A 534 -25.29 -12.19 25.55
CA ALA A 534 -25.74 -11.84 26.90
C ALA A 534 -27.10 -11.12 26.92
N GLY A 535 -27.75 -10.92 25.76
CA GLY A 535 -29.04 -10.25 25.66
C GLY A 535 -28.96 -8.71 25.63
N VAL A 536 -27.78 -8.13 25.40
CA VAL A 536 -27.65 -6.68 25.24
C VAL A 536 -28.10 -6.29 23.83
N ALA A 537 -29.16 -5.47 23.75
CA ALA A 537 -29.71 -5.00 22.50
C ALA A 537 -29.05 -3.69 22.04
N THR A 538 -28.65 -3.64 20.76
CA THR A 538 -28.09 -2.44 20.12
C THR A 538 -28.93 -2.11 18.90
N VAL A 539 -29.38 -0.86 18.77
CA VAL A 539 -30.09 -0.40 17.55
C VAL A 539 -29.10 -0.41 16.40
N ILE A 540 -29.41 -1.16 15.34
CA ILE A 540 -28.59 -1.20 14.12
C ILE A 540 -29.22 -0.44 12.97
N ALA A 541 -30.54 -0.28 12.97
CA ALA A 541 -31.25 0.51 11.99
C ALA A 541 -32.58 1.05 12.52
N GLY A 542 -33.00 2.19 11.97
CA GLY A 542 -34.27 2.83 12.34
C GLY A 542 -34.13 3.89 13.43
N MET A 543 -35.21 4.64 13.61
CA MET A 543 -35.37 5.66 14.64
C MET A 543 -36.73 5.45 15.32
N VAL A 544 -36.86 5.88 16.57
CA VAL A 544 -38.13 5.76 17.34
C VAL A 544 -39.32 6.42 16.63
N LEU A 545 -39.08 7.46 15.83
CA LEU A 545 -40.16 8.12 15.08
C LEU A 545 -40.43 7.40 13.75
N PRO A 546 -41.70 7.08 13.44
CA PRO A 546 -42.06 6.45 12.17
C PRO A 546 -41.68 7.32 10.97
N GLY A 547 -41.43 6.65 9.85
CA GLY A 547 -41.35 7.29 8.54
C GLY A 547 -40.67 6.43 7.52
N HIS A 548 -40.38 7.03 6.37
CA HIS A 548 -39.65 6.39 5.28
C HIS A 548 -38.40 7.20 4.95
N LYS A 549 -37.23 6.59 5.14
CA LYS A 549 -35.94 7.16 4.75
C LYS A 549 -34.92 6.04 4.60
N ASP A 550 -34.26 5.96 3.45
CA ASP A 550 -33.08 5.12 3.21
C ASP A 550 -31.80 5.82 3.71
N GLY A 551 -30.70 5.07 3.86
CA GLY A 551 -29.39 5.59 4.25
C GLY A 551 -28.72 4.81 5.39
N GLU A 552 -27.78 5.45 6.07
CA GLU A 552 -27.04 4.84 7.19
C GLU A 552 -27.98 4.42 8.33
N GLY A 553 -27.80 3.22 8.86
CA GLY A 553 -28.71 2.44 9.69
C GLY A 553 -29.60 3.28 10.61
N VAL A 554 -29.03 3.86 11.67
CA VAL A 554 -29.79 4.63 12.68
C VAL A 554 -30.34 5.96 12.19
N GLN A 555 -29.99 6.40 10.97
CA GLN A 555 -30.55 7.58 10.30
C GLN A 555 -31.68 7.22 9.33
N ALA A 556 -31.80 5.94 8.97
CA ALA A 556 -32.92 5.42 8.21
C ALA A 556 -34.19 5.40 9.08
N LYS A 557 -35.35 5.40 8.43
CA LYS A 557 -36.65 5.32 9.10
C LYS A 557 -37.45 4.14 8.57
N PHE A 558 -38.06 3.42 9.50
CA PHE A 558 -39.11 2.44 9.25
C PHE A 558 -40.44 2.97 9.78
N ASN A 559 -41.54 2.35 9.36
CA ASN A 559 -42.86 2.58 9.89
C ASN A 559 -43.51 1.21 10.17
N LEU A 560 -43.47 0.76 11.43
CA LEU A 560 -43.98 -0.56 11.85
C LEU A 560 -43.27 -1.71 11.11
N PRO A 561 -41.96 -1.91 11.31
CA PRO A 561 -41.28 -3.09 10.80
C PRO A 561 -41.80 -4.33 11.54
N VAL A 562 -42.47 -5.23 10.82
CA VAL A 562 -43.17 -6.38 11.43
C VAL A 562 -42.45 -7.70 11.26
N ALA A 563 -41.61 -7.85 10.23
CA ALA A 563 -40.84 -9.06 9.99
C ALA A 563 -39.40 -8.76 9.60
N ILE A 564 -38.50 -9.69 9.91
CA ILE A 564 -37.09 -9.67 9.51
C ILE A 564 -36.65 -11.07 9.08
N ALA A 565 -35.89 -11.18 7.99
CA ALA A 565 -35.36 -12.45 7.51
C ALA A 565 -33.97 -12.30 6.92
N LEU A 566 -33.14 -13.34 7.03
CA LEU A 566 -31.82 -13.38 6.41
C LEU A 566 -31.94 -13.55 4.89
N GLY A 567 -31.21 -12.72 4.16
CA GLY A 567 -31.04 -12.74 2.72
C GLY A 567 -29.91 -13.64 2.26
N ILE A 568 -29.88 -14.00 0.98
CA ILE A 568 -28.88 -14.92 0.41
C ILE A 568 -27.45 -14.37 0.42
N ASN A 569 -27.25 -13.05 0.48
CA ASN A 569 -25.93 -12.42 0.51
C ASN A 569 -25.55 -11.93 1.92
N GLY A 570 -26.29 -12.36 2.95
CA GLY A 570 -26.09 -11.90 4.33
C GLY A 570 -26.70 -10.54 4.65
N GLU A 571 -27.47 -9.94 3.72
CA GLU A 571 -28.36 -8.83 4.05
C GLU A 571 -29.55 -9.32 4.89
N PHE A 572 -30.24 -8.42 5.58
CA PHE A 572 -31.56 -8.68 6.16
C PHE A 572 -32.65 -8.03 5.31
N LEU A 573 -33.75 -8.75 5.16
CA LEU A 573 -34.98 -8.27 4.56
C LEU A 573 -35.93 -7.87 5.69
N VAL A 574 -36.58 -6.72 5.58
CA VAL A 574 -37.51 -6.21 6.59
C VAL A 574 -38.84 -5.88 5.93
N ALA A 575 -39.93 -6.46 6.42
CA ALA A 575 -41.28 -6.08 6.03
C ALA A 575 -41.68 -4.80 6.79
N ASP A 576 -41.61 -3.66 6.10
CA ASP A 576 -41.90 -2.34 6.63
C ASP A 576 -43.37 -2.00 6.39
N GLN A 577 -44.24 -2.56 7.23
CA GLN A 577 -45.67 -2.69 6.97
C GLN A 577 -46.37 -1.35 6.80
N GLY A 578 -46.07 -0.37 7.66
CA GLY A 578 -46.68 0.96 7.61
C GLY A 578 -46.23 1.78 6.40
N ASN A 579 -45.09 1.43 5.79
CA ASN A 579 -44.64 1.99 4.51
C ASN A 579 -45.00 1.08 3.32
N LYS A 580 -45.67 -0.06 3.55
CA LYS A 580 -46.12 -1.01 2.52
C LYS A 580 -45.00 -1.51 1.60
N MET A 581 -43.85 -1.83 2.16
CA MET A 581 -42.68 -2.16 1.35
C MET A 581 -41.74 -3.16 2.02
N ILE A 582 -40.84 -3.74 1.23
CA ILE A 582 -39.72 -4.52 1.74
C ILE A 582 -38.45 -3.65 1.72
N ARG A 583 -37.72 -3.66 2.82
CA ARG A 583 -36.44 -2.96 2.98
C ARG A 583 -35.31 -3.97 3.07
N LYS A 584 -34.14 -3.59 2.60
CA LYS A 584 -32.88 -4.33 2.75
C LYS A 584 -31.99 -3.62 3.75
N LEU A 585 -31.41 -4.38 4.66
CA LEU A 585 -30.49 -3.92 5.69
C LEU A 585 -29.18 -4.71 5.53
N PHE A 586 -28.08 -4.04 5.21
CA PHE A 586 -26.77 -4.71 5.05
C PHE A 586 -25.64 -3.84 5.58
N LYS A 587 -24.49 -4.47 5.79
CA LYS A 587 -23.25 -3.79 6.18
C LYS A 587 -22.48 -3.36 4.93
N GLN A 588 -22.12 -2.09 4.85
CA GLN A 588 -21.33 -1.50 3.75
C GLN A 588 -20.24 -0.57 4.27
#